data_AF-G0MVY8-F1
#
_entry.id   AF-G0MVY8-F1
#
_cell.length_a   1.000
_cell.length_b   1.000
_cell.length_c   1.000
_cell.angle_alpha   90.00
_cell.angle_beta   90.00
_cell.angle_gamma   90.00
#
_symmetry.space_group_name_H-M   'P 1'
#
loop_
_entity.id
_entity.type
_entity.pdbx_description
1 polymer ?
#
loop_
_entity_poly.entity_id
_entity_poly.type
_entity_poly.pdbx_seq_one_letter_code
_entity_poly.pdbx_strand_id
1 'polypeptide(L)'
;MEYVGIHGIGANAEELLELADRFLLRAPKLQLEHFFICSEGVGRRQKLILADKYNLENLLEHAIKLYNSRSAFTDFYKTNNADISDELKTKIFDKFFDNYAYNL
;
A
#
# COMPACT_ATOMS: atom_id res chain seq x y z
N MET A 1 -2.52 -18.94 18.59
CA MET A 1 -2.56 -17.47 18.64
C MET A 1 -3.59 -17.04 17.61
N GLU A 2 -4.76 -16.59 18.07
CA GLU A 2 -5.82 -16.13 17.19
C GLU A 2 -5.40 -14.82 16.52
N TYR A 3 -5.51 -14.78 15.19
CA TYR A 3 -5.47 -13.53 14.44
C TYR A 3 -6.78 -12.79 14.73
N VAL A 4 -6.77 -11.95 15.76
CA VAL A 4 -7.86 -11.03 16.05
C VAL A 4 -7.86 -9.99 14.94
N GLY A 5 -8.90 -10.05 14.10
CA GLY A 5 -9.10 -9.13 13.00
C GLY A 5 -9.04 -7.68 13.46
N ILE A 6 -8.24 -6.90 12.76
CA ILE A 6 -8.27 -5.44 12.58
C ILE A 6 -9.58 -4.75 13.03
N HIS A 7 -9.77 -4.56 14.34
CA HIS A 7 -10.71 -3.59 14.92
C HIS A 7 -9.93 -2.36 15.43
N GLY A 8 -8.91 -1.95 14.68
CA GLY A 8 -8.06 -0.80 14.97
C GLY A 8 -8.40 0.37 14.06
N ILE A 9 -7.91 1.56 14.43
CA ILE A 9 -8.08 2.86 13.75
C ILE A 9 -7.95 2.77 12.21
N GLY A 10 -7.12 1.84 11.70
CA GLY A 10 -6.97 1.58 10.26
C GLY A 10 -8.23 1.11 9.54
N ALA A 11 -9.09 0.28 10.16
CA ALA A 11 -10.33 -0.20 9.53
C ALA A 11 -11.32 0.95 9.30
N ASN A 12 -11.53 1.78 10.32
CA ASN A 12 -12.37 2.97 10.20
C ASN A 12 -11.81 3.96 9.16
N ALA A 13 -10.47 4.09 9.06
CA ALA A 13 -9.84 4.96 8.07
C ALA A 13 -10.03 4.46 6.63
N GLU A 14 -10.04 3.14 6.40
CA GLU A 14 -10.33 2.56 5.08
C GLU A 14 -11.78 2.78 4.66
N GLU A 15 -12.74 2.56 5.56
CA GLU A 15 -14.15 2.84 5.28
C GLU A 15 -14.39 4.31 4.94
N LEU A 16 -13.74 5.22 5.68
CA LEU A 16 -13.79 6.65 5.38
C LEU A 16 -13.13 6.98 4.03
N LEU A 17 -12.06 6.28 3.66
CA LEU A 17 -11.40 6.47 2.37
C LEU A 17 -12.30 6.01 1.22
N GLU A 18 -12.98 4.88 1.38
CA GLU A 18 -13.97 4.39 0.41
C GLU A 18 -15.11 5.39 0.22
N LEU A 19 -15.66 5.92 1.31
CA LEU A 19 -16.70 6.95 1.25
C LEU A 19 -16.17 8.22 0.58
N ALA A 20 -14.99 8.70 0.96
CA ALA A 20 -14.39 9.89 0.38
C ALA A 20 -14.17 9.73 -1.13
N ASP A 21 -13.70 8.58 -1.58
CA ASP A 21 -13.52 8.28 -3.00
C ASP A 21 -14.86 8.20 -3.74
N ARG A 22 -15.83 7.45 -3.20
CA ARG A 22 -17.17 7.29 -3.78
C ARG A 22 -17.93 8.62 -3.92
N PHE A 23 -17.77 9.53 -2.96
CA PHE A 23 -18.40 10.85 -2.97
C PHE A 23 -17.51 11.95 -3.56
N LEU A 24 -16.35 11.60 -4.14
CA LEU A 24 -15.40 12.54 -4.77
C LEU A 24 -14.91 13.65 -3.81
N LEU A 25 -14.79 13.34 -2.52
CA LEU A 25 -14.39 14.26 -1.47
C LEU A 25 -12.87 14.40 -1.43
N ARG A 26 -12.34 15.37 -2.19
CA ARG A 26 -10.89 15.60 -2.32
C ARG A 26 -10.19 15.86 -0.98
N ALA A 27 -10.73 16.74 -0.15
CA ALA A 27 -10.07 17.12 1.11
C ALA A 27 -9.96 15.95 2.11
N PRO A 28 -11.03 15.19 2.41
CA PRO A 28 -10.93 13.98 3.21
C PRO A 28 -9.97 12.94 2.62
N LYS A 29 -9.99 12.73 1.30
CA LYS A 29 -9.09 11.79 0.62
C LYS A 29 -7.62 12.14 0.84
N LEU A 30 -7.26 13.43 0.73
CA LEU A 30 -5.90 13.92 1.04
C LEU A 30 -5.52 13.76 2.52
N GLN A 31 -6.45 14.00 3.44
CA GLN A 31 -6.20 13.81 4.88
C GLN A 31 -5.97 12.34 5.22
N LEU A 32 -6.74 11.44 4.63
CA LEU A 32 -6.60 10.01 4.81
C LEU A 32 -5.31 9.49 4.17
N GLU A 33 -4.94 9.99 2.99
CA GLU A 33 -3.64 9.69 2.37
C GLU A 33 -2.48 10.02 3.33
N HIS A 34 -2.47 11.23 3.89
CA HIS A 34 -1.46 11.63 4.87
C HIS A 34 -1.50 10.77 6.14
N PHE A 35 -2.69 10.43 6.64
CA PHE A 35 -2.85 9.53 7.78
C PHE A 35 -2.20 8.16 7.52
N PHE A 36 -2.44 7.55 6.35
CA PHE A 36 -1.85 6.26 6.00
C PHE A 36 -0.33 6.32 5.84
N ILE A 37 0.21 7.44 5.33
CA ILE A 37 1.66 7.66 5.26
C ILE A 37 2.25 7.61 6.68
N CYS A 38 1.69 8.39 7.61
CA CYS A 38 2.19 8.52 8.98
C CYS A 38 1.87 7.32 9.90
N SER A 39 0.91 6.48 9.53
CA SER A 39 0.48 5.36 10.38
C SER A 39 1.49 4.22 10.37
N GLU A 40 2.01 3.88 11.56
CA GLU A 40 2.85 2.70 11.79
C GLU A 40 2.05 1.41 11.86
N GLY A 41 0.76 1.50 12.23
CA GLY A 41 -0.13 0.34 12.36
C GLY A 41 -0.60 -0.24 11.02
N VAL A 42 -0.34 0.44 9.91
CA VAL A 42 -0.70 -0.02 8.56
C VAL A 42 0.56 -0.55 7.87
N GLY A 43 0.58 -1.85 7.57
CA GLY A 43 1.74 -2.50 6.95
C GLY A 43 2.02 -2.01 5.53
N ARG A 44 3.27 -2.15 5.07
CA ARG A 44 3.71 -1.68 3.73
C ARG A 44 2.85 -2.22 2.57
N ARG A 45 2.48 -3.51 2.62
CA ARG A 45 1.62 -4.15 1.61
C ARG A 45 0.22 -3.53 1.61
N GLN A 46 -0.36 -3.30 2.79
CA GLN A 46 -1.67 -2.66 2.90
C GLN A 46 -1.64 -1.23 2.35
N LYS A 47 -0.57 -0.47 2.65
CA LYS A 47 -0.37 0.87 2.06
C LYS A 47 -0.32 0.82 0.53
N LEU A 48 0.37 -0.16 -0.06
CA LEU A 48 0.39 -0.35 -1.51
C LEU A 48 -1.01 -0.63 -2.09
N ILE A 49 -1.76 -1.56 -1.49
CA ILE A 49 -3.10 -1.95 -1.95
C ILE A 49 -4.04 -0.74 -1.93
N LEU A 50 -4.06 0.00 -0.83
CA LEU A 50 -4.89 1.20 -0.71
C LEU A 50 -4.48 2.27 -1.71
N ALA A 51 -3.19 2.50 -1.87
CA ALA A 51 -2.70 3.54 -2.76
C ALA A 51 -3.04 3.27 -4.22
N ASP A 52 -2.89 2.02 -4.66
CA ASP A 52 -3.24 1.59 -6.00
C ASP A 52 -4.75 1.62 -6.22
N LYS A 53 -5.53 1.04 -5.30
CA LYS A 53 -7.00 0.96 -5.41
C LYS A 53 -7.66 2.35 -5.49
N TYR A 54 -7.19 3.31 -4.69
CA TYR A 54 -7.79 4.63 -4.57
C TYR A 54 -6.99 5.73 -5.29
N ASN A 55 -5.98 5.39 -6.11
CA ASN A 55 -5.13 6.35 -6.81
C ASN A 55 -4.54 7.43 -5.89
N LEU A 56 -3.91 7.01 -4.78
CA LEU A 56 -3.24 7.89 -3.82
C LEU A 56 -1.75 7.96 -4.13
N GLU A 57 -1.36 8.89 -5.00
CA GLU A 57 -0.01 8.98 -5.56
C GLU A 57 1.09 9.15 -4.50
N ASN A 58 0.88 9.98 -3.48
CA ASN A 58 1.89 10.21 -2.43
C ASN A 58 2.02 8.98 -1.54
N LEU A 59 0.90 8.34 -1.21
CA LEU A 59 0.94 7.07 -0.47
C LEU A 59 1.60 5.97 -1.30
N LEU A 60 1.37 5.94 -2.62
CA LEU A 60 1.97 4.96 -3.51
C LEU A 60 3.49 5.12 -3.54
N GLU A 61 3.97 6.34 -3.74
CA GLU A 61 5.41 6.64 -3.74
C GLU A 61 6.04 6.27 -2.39
N HIS A 62 5.39 6.62 -1.28
CA HIS A 62 5.84 6.26 0.06
C HIS A 62 5.88 4.73 0.24
N ALA A 63 4.81 4.03 -0.12
CA ALA A 63 4.71 2.58 0.05
C ALA A 63 5.76 1.84 -0.79
N ILE A 64 6.02 2.27 -2.03
CA ILE A 64 7.09 1.73 -2.88
C ILE A 64 8.46 1.96 -2.23
N LYS A 65 8.73 3.12 -1.61
CA LYS A 65 9.99 3.40 -0.91
C LYS A 65 10.24 2.46 0.27
N LEU A 66 9.19 1.91 0.90
CA LEU A 66 9.33 0.91 1.96
C LEU A 66 9.88 -0.44 1.46
N TYR A 67 9.93 -0.70 0.15
CA TYR A 67 10.58 -1.86 -0.45
C TYR A 67 12.07 -1.61 -0.69
N ASN A 68 12.80 -1.38 0.41
CA ASN A 68 14.22 -0.99 0.44
C ASN A 68 15.17 -2.16 0.78
N SER A 69 14.68 -3.39 0.80
CA SER A 69 15.49 -4.59 0.98
C SER A 69 14.91 -5.76 0.18
N ARG A 70 15.74 -6.74 -0.19
CA ARG A 70 15.29 -7.96 -0.88
C ARG A 70 14.22 -8.73 -0.09
N SER A 71 14.32 -8.74 1.25
CA SER A 71 13.35 -9.41 2.13
C SER A 71 11.97 -8.74 2.13
N ALA A 72 11.88 -7.43 1.89
CA ALA A 72 10.60 -6.74 1.79
C ALA A 72 9.74 -7.28 0.63
N PHE A 73 10.37 -7.73 -0.47
CA PHE A 73 9.66 -8.29 -1.62
C PHE A 73 9.08 -9.69 -1.37
N THR A 74 9.36 -10.32 -0.23
CA THR A 74 8.72 -11.60 0.15
C THR A 74 7.19 -11.49 0.25
N ASP A 75 6.69 -10.28 0.46
CA ASP A 75 5.27 -9.90 0.39
C ASP A 75 4.58 -10.39 -0.90
N PHE A 76 5.27 -10.33 -2.05
CA PHE A 76 4.71 -10.71 -3.35
C PHE A 76 4.74 -12.22 -3.63
N TYR A 77 5.49 -12.99 -2.83
CA TYR A 77 5.56 -14.45 -2.94
C TYR A 77 4.52 -15.16 -2.07
N LYS A 78 4.14 -14.54 -0.94
CA LYS A 78 3.24 -15.15 0.05
C LYS A 78 1.76 -14.91 -0.22
N THR A 79 1.41 -13.97 -1.09
CA THR A 79 0.03 -13.57 -1.38
C THR A 79 -0.28 -13.71 -2.85
N ASN A 80 -1.53 -14.03 -3.18
CA ASN A 80 -2.02 -13.87 -4.54
C ASN A 80 -2.15 -12.37 -4.84
N ASN A 81 -1.36 -11.85 -5.77
CA ASN A 81 -1.28 -10.42 -6.10
C ASN A 81 -2.46 -9.94 -6.98
N ALA A 82 -3.65 -10.51 -6.77
CA ALA A 82 -4.87 -10.15 -7.50
C ALA A 82 -5.51 -8.84 -7.00
N ASP A 83 -5.06 -8.37 -5.84
CA ASP A 83 -5.50 -7.17 -5.13
C ASP A 83 -4.78 -5.89 -5.59
N ILE A 84 -3.81 -6.00 -6.50
CA ILE A 84 -3.06 -4.88 -7.07
C ILE A 84 -3.07 -4.94 -8.60
N SER A 85 -3.02 -3.75 -9.22
CA SER A 85 -3.01 -3.55 -10.66
C SER A 85 -1.73 -4.10 -11.31
N ASP A 86 -1.82 -4.42 -12.60
CA ASP A 86 -0.64 -4.84 -13.37
C ASP A 86 0.38 -3.71 -13.55
N GLU A 87 -0.09 -2.45 -13.54
CA GLU A 87 0.78 -1.27 -13.54
C GLU A 87 1.64 -1.24 -12.26
N LEU A 88 1.03 -1.43 -11.08
CA LEU A 88 1.78 -1.47 -9.83
C LEU A 88 2.74 -2.65 -9.78
N LYS A 89 2.32 -3.83 -10.24
CA LYS A 89 3.22 -4.99 -10.33
C LYS A 89 4.47 -4.64 -11.14
N THR A 90 4.29 -4.03 -12.31
CA THR A 90 5.40 -3.61 -13.18
C THR A 90 6.35 -2.67 -12.45
N LYS A 91 5.84 -1.60 -11.81
CA LYS A 91 6.66 -0.65 -11.03
C LYS A 91 7.47 -1.32 -9.91
N ILE A 92 6.87 -2.30 -9.22
CA ILE A 92 7.54 -3.07 -8.16
C ILE A 92 8.62 -3.98 -8.75
N PHE A 93 8.32 -4.67 -9.85
CA PHE A 93 9.28 -5.54 -10.53
C PHE A 93 10.48 -4.72 -11.02
N ASP A 94 10.26 -3.61 -11.70
CA ASP A 94 11.32 -2.72 -12.17
C ASP A 94 12.21 -2.28 -11.02
N LYS A 95 11.60 -1.80 -9.91
CA LYS A 95 12.34 -1.41 -8.70
C LYS A 95 13.17 -2.56 -8.13
N PHE A 96 12.65 -3.79 -8.13
CA PHE A 96 13.41 -4.95 -7.64
C PHE A 96 14.65 -5.20 -8.51
N PHE A 97 14.47 -5.21 -9.83
CA PHE A 97 15.57 -5.48 -10.75
C PHE A 97 16.63 -4.38 -10.69
N ASP A 98 16.23 -3.11 -10.72
CA ASP A 98 17.14 -1.97 -10.66
C ASP A 98 18.05 -2.00 -9.41
N ASN A 99 17.51 -2.43 -8.27
CA ASN A 99 18.25 -2.40 -7.01
C ASN A 99 18.98 -3.70 -6.68
N TYR A 100 18.55 -4.85 -7.21
CA TYR A 100 19.03 -6.16 -6.74
C TYR A 100 19.41 -7.17 -7.83
N ALA A 101 19.12 -6.92 -9.11
CA ALA A 101 19.40 -7.87 -10.19
C ALA A 101 20.90 -8.07 -10.46
N TYR A 102 21.71 -7.03 -10.28
CA TYR A 102 23.16 -7.10 -10.51
C TYR A 102 23.93 -7.86 -9.41
N ASN A 103 23.22 -8.35 -8.37
CA ASN A 103 23.77 -9.13 -7.26
C ASN A 103 23.10 -10.51 -7.17
N LEU A 104 22.81 -11.13 -8.32
CA LEU A 104 22.29 -12.50 -8.44
C LEU A 104 23.41 -13.48 -8.80
#